data_AF-Q02B87-F1
#
_entry.id   AF-Q02B87-F1
#
_cell.length_a   1.000
_cell.length_b   1.000
_cell.length_c   1.000
_cell.angle_alpha   90.00
_cell.angle_beta   90.00
_cell.angle_gamma   90.00
#
_symmetry.space_group_name_H-M   'P 1'
#
loop_
_entity.id
_entity.type
_entity.pdbx_description
1 polymer ?
#
loop_
_entity_poly.entity_id
_entity_poly.type
_entity_poly.pdbx_seq_one_letter_code
_entity_poly.pdbx_strand_id
1 'polypeptide(L)'
;MYDRPAVEKWLNPSSDFGWVLFGSGYPLDPPDGYIIFYVLASAYEPPEILKRIATDREHPYTHYERKRTRNRWRFNDDLHGPVYKTTYVRKEYAVGSDQGGTLQPIQEHSWDVTWNVPDPRVVQNTFFTLHPYSSLRELQTYFTFPPDQGIAEVVSSKKTYDSPDKLVGGSPYEQIFQDQDSVIVLYDIPPGTRFPHINGFFSKDLEEVREDPSGWIFARGGDALIACRPLQPYTWKPIEGGGRRLFSPYLKNGIVVQVAARSEYPDLDAFRRAILALPLEFHLTPLPSVRFRSLRDKQLAFTYGQSVQDHATWPLFGGPFLEAAVDSEQLILKYGKMRRTLDFRRLTVTDTNDPRP
;
A
#
# COMPACT_ATOMS: atom_id res chain seq x y z
N MET A 1 -4.77 13.71 -11.48
CA MET A 1 -5.97 13.38 -10.68
C MET A 1 -5.64 12.37 -9.60
N TYR A 2 -4.91 11.28 -9.90
CA TYR A 2 -4.59 10.25 -8.90
C TYR A 2 -3.21 10.39 -8.25
N ASP A 3 -2.25 11.05 -8.90
CA ASP A 3 -0.92 11.23 -8.31
C ASP A 3 -0.97 12.07 -7.02
N ARG A 4 -1.84 13.07 -6.98
CA ARG A 4 -1.96 13.96 -5.82
C ARG A 4 -2.50 13.22 -4.58
N PRO A 5 -3.64 12.48 -4.62
CA PRO A 5 -4.06 11.64 -3.50
C PRO A 5 -3.10 10.48 -3.16
N ALA A 6 -2.25 10.06 -4.10
CA ALA A 6 -1.24 9.04 -3.83
C ALA A 6 -0.10 9.58 -2.95
N VAL A 7 0.27 10.86 -3.10
CA VAL A 7 1.33 11.49 -2.29
C VAL A 7 0.77 12.23 -1.07
N GLU A 8 -0.33 12.97 -1.22
CA GLU A 8 -1.08 13.63 -0.14
C GLU A 8 -2.23 12.71 0.29
N LYS A 9 -1.95 11.76 1.20
CA LYS A 9 -2.88 10.67 1.56
C LYS A 9 -4.22 11.15 2.11
N TRP A 10 -4.28 12.36 2.68
CA TRP A 10 -5.52 12.94 3.19
C TRP A 10 -6.55 13.27 2.09
N LEU A 11 -6.14 13.41 0.82
CA LEU A 11 -7.03 13.73 -0.31
C LEU A 11 -7.84 12.52 -0.82
N ASN A 12 -8.11 11.55 0.05
CA ASN A 12 -8.91 10.37 -0.27
C ASN A 12 -10.27 10.45 0.44
N PRO A 13 -11.36 9.94 -0.17
CA PRO A 13 -12.71 9.99 0.43
C PRO A 13 -12.80 9.36 1.82
N SER A 14 -11.89 8.45 2.16
CA SER A 14 -11.77 7.88 3.51
C SER A 14 -11.57 8.93 4.61
N SER A 15 -10.99 10.09 4.30
CA SER A 15 -10.81 11.18 5.26
C SER A 15 -12.14 11.76 5.72
N ASP A 16 -13.10 11.94 4.80
CA ASP A 16 -14.45 12.38 5.14
C ASP A 16 -15.18 11.37 6.03
N PHE A 17 -15.09 10.07 5.70
CA PHE A 17 -15.67 9.02 6.55
C PHE A 17 -15.00 8.99 7.93
N GLY A 18 -13.67 9.13 8.00
CA GLY A 18 -12.95 9.24 9.27
C GLY A 18 -13.43 10.39 10.13
N TRP A 19 -13.63 11.56 9.51
CA TRP A 19 -14.08 12.77 10.19
C TRP A 19 -15.53 12.65 10.67
N VAL A 20 -16.46 12.25 9.79
CA VAL A 20 -17.89 12.15 10.12
C VAL A 20 -18.18 11.03 11.11
N LEU A 21 -17.62 9.83 10.92
CA LEU A 21 -18.00 8.64 11.68
C LEU A 21 -17.26 8.50 13.01
N PHE A 22 -16.02 9.01 13.08
CA PHE A 22 -15.11 8.74 14.19
C PHE A 22 -14.47 10.02 14.76
N GLY A 23 -14.88 11.20 14.31
CA GLY A 23 -14.32 12.47 14.76
C GLY A 23 -12.81 12.57 14.55
N SER A 24 -12.29 11.85 13.56
CA SER A 24 -10.84 11.66 13.34
C SER A 24 -10.39 12.34 12.06
N GLY A 25 -9.25 13.04 12.11
CA GLY A 25 -8.67 13.71 10.94
C GLY A 25 -9.45 14.95 10.50
N TYR A 26 -9.44 15.21 9.19
CA TYR A 26 -10.01 16.42 8.58
C TYR A 26 -10.86 16.02 7.37
N PRO A 27 -11.98 16.71 7.11
CA PRO A 27 -12.76 16.48 5.90
C PRO A 27 -12.04 17.08 4.68
N LEU A 28 -12.42 16.61 3.50
CA LEU A 28 -12.08 17.25 2.24
C LEU A 28 -12.83 18.58 2.11
N ASP A 29 -12.28 19.46 1.27
CA ASP A 29 -12.91 20.75 0.95
C ASP A 29 -13.01 20.94 -0.58
N PRO A 30 -14.22 20.81 -1.16
CA PRO A 30 -15.47 20.39 -0.51
C PRO A 30 -15.46 18.88 -0.16
N PRO A 31 -16.34 18.42 0.76
CA PRO A 31 -16.50 16.98 1.05
C PRO A 31 -16.86 16.18 -0.20
N ASP A 32 -16.40 14.92 -0.26
CA ASP A 32 -16.70 14.01 -1.36
C ASP A 32 -18.20 13.67 -1.41
N GLY A 33 -18.76 13.49 -2.62
CA GLY A 33 -20.17 13.19 -2.79
C GLY A 33 -20.65 11.95 -2.01
N TYR A 34 -19.80 10.93 -1.82
CA TYR A 34 -20.16 9.71 -1.09
C TYR A 34 -20.56 10.00 0.36
N ILE A 35 -19.85 10.90 1.06
CA ILE A 35 -20.18 11.20 2.47
C ILE A 35 -21.49 11.99 2.58
N ILE A 36 -21.75 12.87 1.62
CA ILE A 36 -22.98 13.68 1.59
C ILE A 36 -24.20 12.76 1.50
N PHE A 37 -24.20 11.80 0.58
CA PHE A 37 -25.30 10.83 0.46
C PHE A 37 -25.43 9.95 1.69
N TYR A 38 -24.33 9.52 2.30
CA TYR A 38 -24.34 8.73 3.52
C TYR A 38 -25.05 9.47 4.68
N VAL A 39 -24.66 10.73 4.91
CA VAL A 39 -25.20 11.57 6.00
C VAL A 39 -26.69 11.85 5.77
N LEU A 40 -27.09 12.18 4.55
CA LEU A 40 -28.49 12.47 4.21
C LEU A 40 -29.40 11.23 4.33
N ALA A 41 -28.89 10.04 3.98
CA ALA A 41 -29.71 8.84 3.88
C ALA A 41 -29.94 8.12 5.21
N SER A 42 -28.95 8.13 6.12
CA SER A 42 -28.95 7.22 7.26
C SER A 42 -28.82 7.89 8.62
N ALA A 43 -28.12 9.03 8.70
CA ALA A 43 -27.62 9.59 9.96
C ALA A 43 -27.09 8.52 10.95
N TYR A 44 -26.55 7.43 10.42
CA TYR A 44 -26.23 6.24 11.21
C TYR A 44 -25.01 6.51 12.09
N GLU A 45 -25.16 6.25 13.38
CA GLU A 45 -24.04 6.29 14.31
C GLU A 45 -23.38 4.90 14.37
N PRO A 46 -22.05 4.80 14.15
CA PRO A 46 -21.36 3.53 14.27
C PRO A 46 -21.51 2.93 15.68
N PRO A 47 -21.78 1.61 15.82
CA PRO A 47 -21.76 0.94 17.12
C PRO A 47 -20.40 1.12 17.80
N GLU A 48 -20.40 1.07 19.13
CA GLU A 48 -19.22 1.32 19.96
C GLU A 48 -18.02 0.47 19.55
N ILE A 49 -18.24 -0.80 19.19
CA ILE A 49 -17.17 -1.69 18.71
C ILE A 49 -16.42 -1.12 17.50
N LEU A 50 -17.12 -0.48 16.55
CA LEU A 50 -16.51 0.14 15.38
C LEU A 50 -15.72 1.38 15.76
N LYS A 51 -16.24 2.21 16.67
CA LYS A 51 -15.53 3.40 17.17
C LYS A 51 -14.22 3.02 17.84
N ARG A 52 -14.24 1.97 18.67
CA ARG A 52 -13.05 1.42 19.34
C ARG A 52 -12.02 0.88 18.35
N ILE A 53 -12.45 0.03 17.41
CA ILE A 53 -11.57 -0.50 16.35
C ILE A 53 -10.95 0.64 15.51
N ALA A 54 -11.76 1.64 15.15
CA ALA A 54 -11.32 2.74 14.29
C ALA A 54 -10.24 3.62 14.94
N THR A 55 -10.30 3.81 16.26
CA THR A 55 -9.48 4.80 17.00
C THR A 55 -8.37 4.19 17.84
N ASP A 56 -8.44 2.90 18.19
CA ASP A 56 -7.43 2.25 19.01
C ASP A 56 -6.16 1.90 18.20
N ARG A 57 -5.03 2.47 18.60
CA ARG A 57 -3.69 2.18 18.08
C ARG A 57 -2.69 1.86 19.21
N GLU A 58 -3.17 1.39 20.36
CA GLU A 58 -2.35 1.06 21.53
C GLU A 58 -1.36 -0.08 21.22
N HIS A 59 -1.80 -1.06 20.43
CA HIS A 59 -0.99 -2.20 20.02
C HIS A 59 -0.85 -2.25 18.51
N PRO A 60 0.36 -2.56 18.00
CA PRO A 60 0.56 -2.77 16.58
C PRO A 60 -0.15 -4.04 16.11
N TYR A 61 -0.65 -4.05 14.88
CA TYR A 61 -1.35 -5.21 14.33
C TYR A 61 -1.17 -5.36 12.83
N THR A 62 -1.30 -6.60 12.35
CA THR A 62 -1.40 -6.90 10.92
C THR A 62 -2.83 -7.24 10.56
N HIS A 63 -3.28 -6.71 9.43
CA HIS A 63 -4.55 -7.01 8.81
C HIS A 63 -4.31 -7.61 7.41
N TYR A 64 -5.09 -8.63 7.08
CA TYR A 64 -5.09 -9.31 5.80
C TYR A 64 -6.46 -9.15 5.16
N GLU A 65 -6.49 -8.86 3.86
CA GLU A 65 -7.73 -8.76 3.10
C GLU A 65 -7.60 -9.49 1.77
N ARG A 66 -8.69 -10.15 1.36
CA ARG A 66 -8.85 -10.60 -0.02
C ARG A 66 -9.85 -9.70 -0.73
N LYS A 67 -9.41 -9.07 -1.80
CA LYS A 67 -10.27 -8.33 -2.75
C LYS A 67 -10.23 -9.02 -4.10
N ARG A 68 -10.84 -8.37 -5.08
CA ARG A 68 -10.80 -8.78 -6.47
C ARG A 68 -10.35 -7.63 -7.37
N THR A 69 -9.81 -7.97 -8.53
CA THR A 69 -9.57 -6.99 -9.58
C THR A 69 -10.89 -6.42 -10.13
N ARG A 70 -10.78 -5.36 -10.92
CA ARG A 70 -11.87 -4.96 -11.84
C ARG A 70 -12.18 -6.12 -12.81
N ASN A 71 -13.36 -6.07 -13.44
CA ASN A 71 -13.74 -7.00 -14.50
C ASN A 71 -12.63 -7.07 -15.55
N ARG A 72 -12.18 -8.28 -15.84
CA ARG A 72 -11.24 -8.63 -16.89
C ARG A 72 -12.04 -9.05 -18.12
N TRP A 73 -12.12 -8.18 -19.11
CA TRP A 73 -12.90 -8.37 -20.33
C TRP A 73 -12.14 -9.13 -21.41
N ARG A 74 -10.80 -9.10 -21.36
CA ARG A 74 -9.92 -9.70 -22.37
C ARG A 74 -8.70 -10.35 -21.72
N PHE A 75 -8.10 -11.29 -22.45
CA PHE A 75 -6.81 -11.94 -22.14
C PHE A 75 -6.76 -12.78 -20.86
N ASN A 76 -7.91 -13.00 -20.20
CA ASN A 76 -8.04 -13.80 -18.99
C ASN A 76 -9.31 -14.63 -19.11
N ASP A 77 -9.27 -15.85 -18.59
CA ASP A 77 -10.45 -16.73 -18.55
C ASP A 77 -11.39 -16.35 -17.39
N ASP A 78 -10.82 -15.92 -16.27
CA ASP A 78 -11.57 -15.46 -15.11
C ASP A 78 -12.00 -14.00 -15.24
N LEU A 79 -13.26 -13.71 -14.89
CA LEU A 79 -13.79 -12.34 -14.86
C LEU A 79 -13.07 -11.48 -13.81
N HIS A 80 -12.61 -12.07 -12.71
CA HIS A 80 -11.91 -11.38 -11.63
C HIS A 80 -10.74 -12.22 -11.13
N GLY A 81 -9.58 -11.60 -10.94
CA GLY A 81 -8.51 -12.22 -10.17
C GLY A 81 -8.55 -11.81 -8.70
N PRO A 82 -8.01 -12.64 -7.79
CA PRO A 82 -7.87 -12.27 -6.39
C PRO A 82 -6.80 -11.18 -6.20
N VAL A 83 -6.99 -10.37 -5.17
CA VAL A 83 -6.03 -9.36 -4.70
C VAL A 83 -5.80 -9.61 -3.21
N TYR A 84 -4.57 -9.87 -2.82
CA TYR A 84 -4.18 -10.24 -1.47
C TYR A 84 -3.47 -9.06 -0.85
N LYS A 85 -4.07 -8.46 0.19
CA LYS A 85 -3.54 -7.27 0.84
C LYS A 85 -3.04 -7.59 2.23
N THR A 86 -1.92 -7.00 2.59
CA THR A 86 -1.36 -6.98 3.94
C THR A 86 -1.23 -5.53 4.38
N THR A 87 -1.71 -5.21 5.57
CA THR A 87 -1.52 -3.89 6.18
C THR A 87 -1.05 -4.07 7.61
N TYR A 88 0.18 -3.66 7.89
CA TYR A 88 0.69 -3.55 9.25
C TYR A 88 0.48 -2.13 9.74
N VAL A 89 -0.17 -1.97 10.90
CA VAL A 89 -0.54 -0.68 11.46
C VAL A 89 0.08 -0.53 12.84
N ARG A 90 0.70 0.63 13.06
CA ARG A 90 1.12 1.16 14.35
C ARG A 90 0.51 2.54 14.57
N LYS A 91 0.72 3.11 15.75
CA LYS A 91 0.37 4.51 16.03
C LYS A 91 1.19 5.48 15.18
N GLU A 92 2.47 5.17 14.96
CA GLU A 92 3.42 6.04 14.30
C GLU A 92 3.38 5.94 12.77
N TYR A 93 3.08 4.76 12.24
CA TYR A 93 3.05 4.50 10.80
C TYR A 93 2.22 3.27 10.44
N ALA A 94 1.94 3.11 9.15
CA ALA A 94 1.45 1.90 8.55
C ALA A 94 2.32 1.50 7.36
N VAL A 95 2.43 0.20 7.11
CA VAL A 95 3.04 -0.38 5.91
C VAL A 95 1.97 -1.24 5.26
N GLY A 96 1.60 -0.92 4.02
CA GLY A 96 0.60 -1.66 3.27
C GLY A 96 1.18 -2.18 1.96
N SER A 97 0.76 -3.37 1.55
CA SER A 97 1.05 -3.91 0.23
C SER A 97 -0.07 -4.80 -0.27
N ASP A 98 -0.14 -4.95 -1.59
CA ASP A 98 -0.67 -6.14 -2.23
C ASP A 98 0.47 -7.04 -2.74
N GLN A 99 0.15 -8.00 -3.61
CA GLN A 99 1.12 -8.95 -4.17
C GLN A 99 1.92 -8.42 -5.38
N GLY A 100 1.62 -7.21 -5.86
CA GLY A 100 2.13 -6.67 -7.12
C GLY A 100 1.42 -7.24 -8.36
N GLY A 101 1.86 -6.80 -9.53
CA GLY A 101 1.26 -7.15 -10.81
C GLY A 101 0.39 -6.03 -11.37
N THR A 102 -0.52 -6.41 -12.27
CA THR A 102 -1.54 -5.47 -12.80
C THR A 102 -2.90 -5.89 -12.27
N LEU A 103 -3.32 -5.30 -11.16
CA LEU A 103 -4.55 -5.62 -10.44
C LEU A 103 -5.68 -4.61 -10.75
N GLN A 104 -5.32 -3.36 -11.01
CA GLN A 104 -6.21 -2.31 -11.48
C GLN A 104 -5.44 -1.30 -12.36
N PRO A 105 -5.94 -0.97 -13.56
CA PRO A 105 -5.24 -0.03 -14.41
C PRO A 105 -5.33 1.38 -13.82
N ILE A 106 -4.34 2.22 -14.12
CA ILE A 106 -4.32 3.68 -13.86
C ILE A 106 -4.17 4.08 -12.37
N GLN A 107 -4.94 3.50 -11.46
CA GLN A 107 -5.10 3.96 -10.07
C GLN A 107 -4.37 3.12 -9.02
N GLU A 108 -3.87 1.95 -9.42
CA GLU A 108 -3.25 1.02 -8.48
C GLU A 108 -2.07 1.66 -7.74
N HIS A 109 -1.97 1.31 -6.46
CA HIS A 109 -0.92 1.73 -5.56
C HIS A 109 -0.55 0.51 -4.72
N SER A 110 0.43 -0.24 -5.22
CA SER A 110 0.64 -1.63 -4.82
C SER A 110 1.27 -1.76 -3.44
N TRP A 111 2.00 -0.75 -2.97
CA TRP A 111 2.49 -0.68 -1.59
C TRP A 111 2.92 0.72 -1.21
N ASP A 112 2.96 1.00 0.10
CA ASP A 112 3.64 2.16 0.66
C ASP A 112 3.90 2.06 2.16
N VAL A 113 4.80 2.93 2.63
CA VAL A 113 4.88 3.35 4.03
C VAL A 113 4.14 4.68 4.16
N THR A 114 3.16 4.75 5.04
CA THR A 114 2.50 6.01 5.44
C THR A 114 2.79 6.30 6.91
N TRP A 115 3.20 7.52 7.26
CA TRP A 115 3.43 7.90 8.66
C TRP A 115 2.38 8.86 9.19
N ASN A 116 2.17 8.80 10.50
CA ASN A 116 1.24 9.67 11.18
C ASN A 116 1.81 11.09 11.32
N VAL A 117 0.96 12.09 11.09
CA VAL A 117 1.25 13.51 11.31
C VAL A 117 0.03 14.17 11.95
N PRO A 118 0.20 15.20 12.81
CA PRO A 118 -0.93 15.83 13.48
C PRO A 118 -1.95 16.46 12.52
N ASP A 119 -1.46 17.09 11.46
CA ASP A 119 -2.28 17.67 10.39
C ASP A 119 -1.73 17.18 9.04
N PRO A 120 -2.44 16.26 8.35
CA PRO A 120 -1.96 15.69 7.10
C PRO A 120 -2.29 16.56 5.87
N ARG A 121 -2.99 17.68 6.06
CA ARG A 121 -3.34 18.56 4.94
C ARG A 121 -2.08 19.12 4.31
N VAL A 122 -2.00 19.06 2.98
CA VAL A 122 -0.86 19.45 2.14
C VAL A 122 0.47 18.73 2.42
N VAL A 123 0.48 17.74 3.31
CA VAL A 123 1.66 16.93 3.66
C VAL A 123 1.71 15.68 2.78
N GLN A 124 2.91 15.37 2.29
CA GLN A 124 3.21 14.14 1.57
C GLN A 124 3.72 13.06 2.54
N ASN A 125 2.84 12.46 3.34
CA ASN A 125 3.23 11.55 4.43
C ASN A 125 3.41 10.10 3.96
N THR A 126 4.10 9.87 2.84
CA THR A 126 4.28 8.54 2.25
C THR A 126 5.64 8.32 1.56
N PHE A 127 6.04 7.05 1.47
CA PHE A 127 7.19 6.56 0.72
C PHE A 127 6.82 5.25 0.01
N PHE A 128 7.15 5.12 -1.28
CA PHE A 128 6.90 3.94 -2.09
C PHE A 128 7.77 3.91 -3.35
N THR A 129 7.79 2.77 -4.04
CA THR A 129 8.37 2.63 -5.38
C THR A 129 7.39 1.95 -6.33
N LEU A 130 7.60 2.14 -7.63
CA LEU A 130 6.83 1.50 -8.68
C LEU A 130 7.64 1.40 -9.97
N HIS A 131 7.23 0.48 -10.84
CA HIS A 131 7.58 0.53 -12.26
C HIS A 131 6.47 1.27 -13.03
N PRO A 132 6.73 2.47 -13.59
CA PRO A 132 5.74 3.17 -14.41
C PRO A 132 5.43 2.34 -15.66
N TYR A 133 4.25 1.72 -15.70
CA TYR A 133 3.85 0.86 -16.81
C TYR A 133 2.59 1.34 -17.50
N SER A 134 2.59 1.43 -18.83
CA SER A 134 1.38 1.69 -19.62
C SER A 134 1.36 0.76 -20.83
N SER A 135 0.19 0.21 -21.15
CA SER A 135 0.00 -0.55 -22.38
C SER A 135 -1.45 -0.62 -22.80
N LEU A 136 -1.68 -0.75 -24.11
CA LEU A 136 -3.01 -1.01 -24.62
C LEU A 136 -3.55 -2.35 -24.11
N ARG A 137 -2.68 -3.36 -23.91
CA ARG A 137 -3.05 -4.67 -23.38
C ARG A 137 -3.61 -4.57 -21.96
N GLU A 138 -2.99 -3.80 -21.07
CA GLU A 138 -3.50 -3.52 -19.73
C GLU A 138 -4.89 -2.89 -19.83
N LEU A 139 -5.04 -1.81 -20.59
CA LEU A 139 -6.32 -1.11 -20.65
C LEU A 139 -7.42 -1.99 -21.24
N GLN A 140 -7.12 -2.73 -22.31
CA GLN A 140 -8.06 -3.65 -22.94
C GLN A 140 -8.45 -4.84 -22.06
N THR A 141 -7.62 -5.18 -21.07
CA THR A 141 -7.98 -6.15 -20.03
C THR A 141 -9.16 -5.62 -19.22
N TYR A 142 -9.21 -4.33 -18.90
CA TYR A 142 -10.12 -3.78 -17.89
C TYR A 142 -11.20 -2.81 -18.42
N PHE A 143 -11.09 -2.39 -19.68
CA PHE A 143 -12.02 -1.50 -20.36
C PHE A 143 -12.50 -2.10 -21.68
N THR A 144 -13.70 -1.72 -22.11
CA THR A 144 -14.36 -2.26 -23.31
C THR A 144 -14.26 -1.36 -24.55
N PHE A 145 -13.48 -0.27 -24.50
CA PHE A 145 -13.31 0.64 -25.64
C PHE A 145 -12.64 -0.03 -26.87
N PRO A 146 -12.77 0.55 -28.08
CA PRO A 146 -12.07 0.09 -29.28
C PRO A 146 -10.53 0.22 -29.16
N PRO A 147 -9.73 -0.70 -29.75
CA PRO A 147 -8.27 -0.67 -29.68
C PRO A 147 -7.64 0.66 -30.13
N ASP A 148 -8.19 1.28 -31.16
CA ASP A 148 -7.59 2.42 -31.87
C ASP A 148 -7.58 3.70 -31.03
N GLN A 149 -8.37 3.78 -29.97
CA GLN A 149 -8.58 4.99 -29.17
C GLN A 149 -8.07 4.86 -27.73
N GLY A 150 -7.70 3.65 -27.30
CA GLY A 150 -7.58 3.32 -25.88
C GLY A 150 -6.62 4.18 -25.07
N ILE A 151 -5.36 4.28 -25.49
CA ILE A 151 -4.36 5.08 -24.75
C ILE A 151 -4.71 6.57 -24.82
N ALA A 152 -5.09 7.08 -26.00
CA ALA A 152 -5.41 8.49 -26.20
C ALA A 152 -6.62 8.93 -25.36
N GLU A 153 -7.69 8.14 -25.32
CA GLU A 153 -8.86 8.39 -24.48
C GLU A 153 -8.52 8.41 -23.00
N VAL A 154 -7.74 7.43 -22.53
CA VAL A 154 -7.33 7.41 -21.11
C VAL A 154 -6.47 8.62 -20.79
N VAL A 155 -5.48 8.95 -21.61
CA VAL A 155 -4.58 10.10 -21.39
C VAL A 155 -5.35 11.43 -21.40
N SER A 156 -6.43 11.55 -22.19
CA SER A 156 -7.25 12.76 -22.24
C SER A 156 -7.83 13.16 -20.88
N SER A 157 -8.18 12.17 -20.04
CA SER A 157 -8.72 12.38 -18.70
C SER A 157 -7.71 12.09 -17.58
N LYS A 158 -6.73 11.22 -17.83
CA LYS A 158 -5.70 10.73 -16.90
C LYS A 158 -4.31 10.98 -17.50
N LYS A 159 -3.94 12.26 -17.56
CA LYS A 159 -2.73 12.76 -18.25
C LYS A 159 -1.43 12.02 -17.88
N THR A 160 -1.32 11.51 -16.65
CA THR A 160 -0.13 10.82 -16.16
C THR A 160 -0.10 9.33 -16.47
N TYR A 161 -1.17 8.74 -17.02
CA TYR A 161 -1.23 7.29 -17.30
C TYR A 161 -0.07 6.81 -18.17
N ASP A 162 0.23 7.54 -19.25
CA ASP A 162 1.28 7.23 -20.20
C ASP A 162 2.51 8.14 -20.01
N SER A 163 2.99 8.22 -18.77
CA SER A 163 4.17 9.00 -18.40
C SER A 163 5.25 8.11 -17.78
N PRO A 164 6.54 8.29 -18.14
CA PRO A 164 7.67 7.63 -17.46
C PRO A 164 7.82 8.09 -16.00
N ASP A 165 7.14 9.17 -15.63
CA ASP A 165 7.33 9.89 -14.37
C ASP A 165 6.14 9.73 -13.41
N LYS A 166 5.14 8.92 -13.80
CA LYS A 166 3.93 8.72 -13.00
C LYS A 166 4.22 8.07 -11.65
N LEU A 167 3.33 8.32 -10.70
CA LEU A 167 3.43 7.84 -9.32
C LEU A 167 2.32 6.83 -8.96
N VAL A 168 1.52 6.43 -9.95
CA VAL A 168 0.41 5.48 -9.78
C VAL A 168 0.34 4.50 -10.96
N GLY A 169 -0.28 3.36 -10.70
CA GLY A 169 -0.48 2.25 -11.64
C GLY A 169 0.34 1.02 -11.25
N GLY A 170 -0.22 -0.15 -11.54
CA GLY A 170 0.46 -1.44 -11.37
C GLY A 170 1.35 -1.78 -12.55
N SER A 171 2.19 -2.79 -12.37
CA SER A 171 3.08 -3.30 -13.40
C SER A 171 3.06 -4.82 -13.42
N PRO A 172 2.92 -5.47 -14.58
CA PRO A 172 2.93 -6.93 -14.66
C PRO A 172 4.32 -7.52 -14.32
N TYR A 173 5.31 -6.66 -14.13
CA TYR A 173 6.69 -7.00 -13.84
C TYR A 173 7.09 -6.71 -12.40
N GLU A 174 6.13 -6.39 -11.54
CA GLU A 174 6.34 -6.13 -10.11
C GLU A 174 5.77 -7.28 -9.30
N GLN A 175 6.52 -7.75 -8.30
CA GLN A 175 6.01 -8.65 -7.28
C GLN A 175 6.47 -8.17 -5.91
N ILE A 176 5.59 -8.28 -4.93
CA ILE A 176 5.79 -7.71 -3.60
C ILE A 176 5.61 -8.79 -2.54
N PHE A 177 6.49 -8.77 -1.56
CA PHE A 177 6.38 -9.57 -0.35
C PHE A 177 6.51 -8.66 0.88
N GLN A 178 5.49 -8.70 1.73
CA GLN A 178 5.49 -7.99 3.01
C GLN A 178 5.41 -8.96 4.17
N ASP A 179 6.17 -8.69 5.22
CA ASP A 179 5.97 -9.22 6.57
C ASP A 179 6.06 -8.05 7.57
N GLN A 180 4.93 -7.76 8.22
CA GLN A 180 4.79 -6.65 9.15
C GLN A 180 5.31 -5.32 8.57
N ASP A 181 6.40 -4.78 9.12
CA ASP A 181 7.05 -3.51 8.76
C ASP A 181 8.21 -3.66 7.76
N SER A 182 8.34 -4.84 7.15
CA SER A 182 9.34 -5.16 6.14
C SER A 182 8.69 -5.44 4.79
N VAL A 183 9.22 -4.86 3.73
CA VAL A 183 8.75 -5.07 2.35
C VAL A 183 9.93 -5.38 1.44
N ILE A 184 9.77 -6.38 0.58
CA ILE A 184 10.65 -6.66 -0.55
C ILE A 184 9.83 -6.51 -1.82
N VAL A 185 10.32 -5.69 -2.74
CA VAL A 185 9.73 -5.49 -4.06
C VAL A 185 10.74 -5.91 -5.11
N LEU A 186 10.37 -6.81 -6.01
CA LEU A 186 11.23 -7.31 -7.07
C LEU A 186 10.64 -7.00 -8.44
N TYR A 187 11.54 -6.71 -9.39
CA TYR A 187 11.20 -6.38 -10.76
C TYR A 187 12.00 -7.22 -11.76
N ASP A 188 11.31 -7.86 -12.70
CA ASP A 188 11.92 -8.51 -13.88
C ASP A 188 11.29 -7.93 -15.16
N ILE A 189 11.80 -6.77 -15.58
CA ILE A 189 11.26 -5.99 -16.69
C ILE A 189 11.87 -6.50 -18.01
N PRO A 190 11.06 -6.98 -18.97
CA PRO A 190 11.59 -7.43 -20.26
C PRO A 190 12.24 -6.30 -21.06
N PRO A 191 13.33 -6.57 -21.81
CA PRO A 191 13.88 -5.62 -22.77
C PRO A 191 12.81 -5.15 -23.77
N GLY A 192 12.84 -3.86 -24.12
CA GLY A 192 11.84 -3.26 -25.03
C GLY A 192 10.51 -2.90 -24.37
N THR A 193 10.34 -3.17 -23.06
CA THR A 193 9.20 -2.67 -22.29
C THR A 193 9.19 -1.14 -22.29
N ARG A 194 8.00 -0.56 -22.44
CA ARG A 194 7.78 0.88 -22.34
C ARG A 194 8.13 1.36 -20.92
N PHE A 195 8.95 2.40 -20.83
CA PHE A 195 9.50 2.96 -19.59
C PHE A 195 10.32 1.94 -18.77
N PRO A 196 11.48 1.48 -19.29
CA PRO A 196 12.27 0.39 -18.70
C PRO A 196 13.08 0.82 -17.46
N HIS A 197 12.41 1.30 -16.42
CA HIS A 197 13.01 1.79 -15.19
C HIS A 197 12.03 1.66 -14.02
N ILE A 198 12.55 1.81 -12.80
CA ILE A 198 11.70 1.99 -11.61
C ILE A 198 11.87 3.40 -11.06
N ASN A 199 10.79 3.89 -10.44
CA ASN A 199 10.74 5.16 -9.72
C ASN A 199 10.52 4.90 -8.22
N GLY A 200 11.15 5.68 -7.36
CA GLY A 200 10.82 5.75 -5.93
C GLY A 200 10.44 7.17 -5.54
N PHE A 201 9.30 7.33 -4.87
CA PHE A 201 8.84 8.62 -4.37
C PHE A 201 9.40 8.88 -2.97
N PHE A 202 10.31 9.85 -2.85
CA PHE A 202 10.78 10.38 -1.57
C PHE A 202 10.16 11.75 -1.34
N SER A 203 9.25 11.79 -0.36
CA SER A 203 8.50 12.99 0.01
C SER A 203 9.41 14.18 0.35
N LYS A 204 8.93 15.38 0.06
CA LYS A 204 9.53 16.64 0.52
C LYS A 204 9.41 16.85 2.04
N ASP A 205 8.46 16.17 2.67
CA ASP A 205 8.12 16.28 4.09
C ASP A 205 8.82 15.20 4.93
N LEU A 206 9.80 14.50 4.36
CA LEU A 206 10.78 13.72 5.13
C LEU A 206 11.69 14.70 5.87
N GLU A 207 11.74 14.58 7.19
CA GLU A 207 12.52 15.46 8.06
C GLU A 207 14.03 15.21 7.95
N GLU A 208 14.41 13.99 7.61
CA GLU A 208 15.79 13.59 7.40
C GLU A 208 15.87 12.55 6.29
N VAL A 209 16.89 12.65 5.43
CA VAL A 209 17.22 11.64 4.43
C VAL A 209 18.74 11.59 4.30
N ARG A 210 19.32 10.41 4.53
CA ARG A 210 20.76 10.16 4.51
C ARG A 210 21.10 8.92 3.71
N GLU A 211 21.90 9.09 2.67
CA GLU A 211 22.50 7.98 1.94
C GLU A 211 23.71 7.46 2.72
N ASP A 212 23.83 6.13 2.81
CA ASP A 212 24.92 5.46 3.48
C ASP A 212 25.85 4.74 2.49
N PRO A 213 27.17 4.67 2.75
CA PRO A 213 28.09 3.89 1.92
C PRO A 213 27.72 2.41 1.77
N SER A 214 26.94 1.84 2.68
CA SER A 214 26.38 0.48 2.52
C SER A 214 25.36 0.35 1.38
N GLY A 215 24.93 1.49 0.81
CA GLY A 215 23.86 1.64 -0.16
C GLY A 215 22.45 1.65 0.42
N TRP A 216 22.32 1.66 1.75
CA TRP A 216 21.05 1.93 2.42
C TRP A 216 20.78 3.44 2.40
N ILE A 217 19.51 3.80 2.28
CA ILE A 217 19.00 5.17 2.45
C ILE A 217 18.19 5.16 3.73
N PHE A 218 18.58 6.00 4.68
CA PHE A 218 17.85 6.18 5.94
C PHE A 218 17.04 7.46 5.85
N ALA A 219 15.78 7.40 6.26
CA ALA A 219 14.89 8.55 6.26
C ALA A 219 14.03 8.58 7.51
N ARG A 220 13.48 9.76 7.81
CA ARG A 220 12.53 9.94 8.91
C ARG A 220 11.32 10.75 8.45
N GLY A 221 10.14 10.18 8.66
CA GLY A 221 8.86 10.85 8.46
C GLY A 221 8.08 10.84 9.77
N GLY A 222 7.97 11.98 10.45
CA GLY A 222 7.40 12.04 11.80
C GLY A 222 8.15 11.10 12.75
N ASP A 223 7.39 10.19 13.37
CA ASP A 223 7.90 9.15 14.26
C ASP A 223 8.27 7.83 13.55
N ALA A 224 8.23 7.78 12.21
CA ALA A 224 8.65 6.62 11.43
C ALA A 224 10.12 6.72 11.01
N LEU A 225 10.94 5.75 11.42
CA LEU A 225 12.31 5.56 10.94
C LEU A 225 12.29 4.56 9.79
N ILE A 226 12.73 4.98 8.60
CA ILE A 226 12.61 4.23 7.35
C ILE A 226 14.02 3.89 6.85
N ALA A 227 14.28 2.62 6.60
CA ALA A 227 15.47 2.18 5.86
C ALA A 227 15.02 1.60 4.52
N CYS A 228 15.60 2.11 3.43
CA CYS A 228 15.34 1.67 2.06
C CYS A 228 16.66 1.23 1.41
N ARG A 229 16.70 0.03 0.84
CA ARG A 229 17.82 -0.50 0.06
C ARG A 229 17.41 -0.67 -1.39
N PRO A 230 17.77 0.27 -2.26
CA PRO A 230 17.78 0.01 -3.70
C PRO A 230 18.82 -1.06 -4.02
N LEU A 231 18.43 -2.09 -4.79
CA LEU A 231 19.31 -3.20 -5.13
C LEU A 231 20.15 -2.93 -6.40
N GLN A 232 19.86 -1.85 -7.11
CA GLN A 232 20.60 -1.35 -8.27
C GLN A 232 21.00 0.12 -8.08
N PRO A 233 22.00 0.62 -8.83
CA PRO A 233 22.33 2.04 -8.86
C PRO A 233 21.14 2.90 -9.29
N TYR A 234 21.10 4.12 -8.78
CA TYR A 234 20.03 5.07 -9.05
C TYR A 234 20.58 6.50 -9.18
N THR A 235 19.74 7.39 -9.69
CA THR A 235 19.97 8.84 -9.66
C THR A 235 18.75 9.55 -9.08
N TRP A 236 18.97 10.68 -8.42
CA TRP A 236 17.88 11.54 -7.96
C TRP A 236 17.40 12.45 -9.08
N LYS A 237 16.09 12.50 -9.26
CA LYS A 237 15.42 13.46 -10.15
C LYS A 237 14.45 14.33 -9.33
N PRO A 238 14.30 15.62 -9.64
CA PRO A 238 13.29 16.44 -8.98
C PRO A 238 11.88 15.97 -9.33
N ILE A 239 10.92 16.23 -8.44
CA ILE A 239 9.48 16.01 -8.69
C ILE A 239 8.76 17.36 -8.65
N GLU A 240 7.84 17.57 -9.58
CA GLU A 240 6.95 18.72 -9.59
C GLU A 240 6.09 18.74 -8.31
N GLY A 241 6.05 19.87 -7.60
CA GLY A 241 5.37 19.97 -6.30
C GLY A 241 6.25 19.60 -5.09
N GLY A 242 7.51 19.22 -5.33
CA GLY A 242 8.53 18.96 -4.32
C GLY A 242 8.87 17.48 -4.14
N GLY A 243 9.95 17.21 -3.43
CA GLY A 243 10.44 15.87 -3.14
C GLY A 243 11.48 15.43 -4.16
N ARG A 244 11.86 14.14 -4.10
CA ARG A 244 12.87 13.54 -4.97
C ARG A 244 12.38 12.20 -5.49
N ARG A 245 12.64 11.95 -6.77
CA ARG A 245 12.41 10.67 -7.41
C ARG A 245 13.72 9.91 -7.47
N LEU A 246 13.75 8.76 -6.83
CA LEU A 246 14.77 7.76 -7.11
C LEU A 246 14.48 7.19 -8.51
N PHE A 247 15.42 7.31 -9.44
CA PHE A 247 15.29 6.78 -10.80
C PHE A 247 16.36 5.70 -11.02
N SER A 248 15.95 4.49 -11.36
CA SER A 248 16.85 3.37 -11.60
C SER A 248 16.53 2.68 -12.94
N PRO A 249 17.40 2.78 -13.96
CA PRO A 249 17.15 2.30 -15.33
C PRO A 249 17.45 0.80 -15.54
N TYR A 250 17.49 0.02 -14.47
CA TYR A 250 17.87 -1.40 -14.50
C TYR A 250 16.62 -2.29 -14.57
N LEU A 251 16.64 -3.22 -15.51
CA LEU A 251 15.52 -4.12 -15.83
C LEU A 251 15.25 -5.18 -14.75
N LYS A 252 16.32 -5.75 -14.19
CA LYS A 252 16.28 -6.72 -13.09
C LYS A 252 16.67 -6.00 -11.81
N ASN A 253 15.70 -5.80 -10.93
CA ASN A 253 15.81 -4.81 -9.88
C ASN A 253 15.02 -5.21 -8.63
N GLY A 254 15.17 -4.42 -7.57
CA GLY A 254 14.33 -4.52 -6.40
C GLY A 254 14.64 -3.47 -5.36
N ILE A 255 13.77 -3.39 -4.37
CA ILE A 255 13.87 -2.53 -3.19
C ILE A 255 13.58 -3.37 -1.96
N VAL A 256 14.38 -3.20 -0.91
CA VAL A 256 14.08 -3.74 0.43
C VAL A 256 13.81 -2.57 1.37
N VAL A 257 12.73 -2.67 2.15
CA VAL A 257 12.33 -1.65 3.12
C VAL A 257 12.17 -2.29 4.48
N GLN A 258 12.66 -1.60 5.51
CA GLN A 258 12.39 -1.90 6.91
C GLN A 258 12.03 -0.60 7.60
N VAL A 259 10.90 -0.60 8.32
CA VAL A 259 10.45 0.54 9.11
C VAL A 259 10.51 0.19 10.60
N ALA A 260 10.74 1.19 11.45
CA ALA A 260 10.57 1.08 12.90
C ALA A 260 10.01 2.39 13.46
N ALA A 261 9.41 2.33 14.64
CA ALA A 261 8.97 3.53 15.34
C ALA A 261 10.15 4.19 16.05
N ARG A 262 10.14 5.53 16.15
CA ARG A 262 11.13 6.29 16.92
C ARG A 262 11.13 5.90 18.40
N SER A 263 10.02 5.41 18.94
CA SER A 263 9.97 4.88 20.32
C SER A 263 10.85 3.64 20.53
N GLU A 264 11.28 2.96 19.47
CA GLU A 264 12.11 1.75 19.53
C GLU A 264 13.62 2.04 19.49
N TYR A 265 14.01 3.27 19.11
CA TYR A 265 15.41 3.66 18.95
C TYR A 265 15.63 5.09 19.47
N PRO A 266 16.72 5.37 20.21
CA PRO A 266 16.96 6.72 20.74
C PRO A 266 17.11 7.77 19.62
N ASP A 267 17.66 7.39 18.48
CA ASP A 267 17.91 8.26 17.33
C ASP A 267 18.04 7.48 16.01
N LEU A 268 18.15 8.20 14.89
CA LEU A 268 18.32 7.61 13.56
C LEU A 268 19.64 6.84 13.43
N ASP A 269 20.69 7.23 14.15
CA ASP A 269 21.99 6.55 14.10
C ASP A 269 21.94 5.17 14.78
N ALA A 270 21.17 5.02 15.86
CA ALA A 270 20.92 3.74 16.52
C ALA A 270 20.11 2.80 15.63
N PHE A 271 19.05 3.32 15.00
CA PHE A 271 18.30 2.58 13.99
C PHE A 271 19.18 2.15 12.82
N ARG A 272 19.99 3.08 12.27
CA ARG A 272 20.97 2.78 11.23
C ARG A 272 21.91 1.65 11.64
N ARG A 273 22.51 1.71 12.82
CA ARG A 273 23.41 0.63 13.32
C ARG A 273 22.69 -0.71 13.38
N ALA A 274 21.43 -0.74 13.84
CA ALA A 274 20.64 -1.96 13.89
C ALA A 274 20.37 -2.53 12.49
N ILE A 275 19.96 -1.70 11.53
CA ILE A 275 19.74 -2.10 10.12
C ILE A 275 21.01 -2.66 9.48
N LEU A 276 22.15 -1.99 9.69
CA LEU A 276 23.43 -2.43 9.11
C LEU A 276 23.94 -3.76 9.69
N ALA A 277 23.45 -4.16 10.87
CA ALA A 277 23.75 -5.46 11.47
C ALA A 277 22.88 -6.60 10.91
N LEU A 278 21.80 -6.30 10.17
CA LEU A 278 20.90 -7.30 9.64
C LEU A 278 21.50 -7.99 8.39
N PRO A 279 21.46 -9.33 8.34
CA PRO A 279 21.80 -10.06 7.13
C PRO A 279 20.89 -9.68 5.94
N LEU A 280 21.53 -9.29 4.84
CA LEU A 280 20.88 -9.07 3.55
C LEU A 280 21.76 -9.67 2.44
N GLU A 281 21.17 -10.60 1.69
CA GLU A 281 21.75 -11.20 0.49
C GLU A 281 20.79 -11.03 -0.68
N PHE A 282 21.31 -10.73 -1.86
CA PHE A 282 20.49 -10.63 -3.06
C PHE A 282 21.27 -10.97 -4.33
N HIS A 283 20.57 -11.54 -5.30
CA HIS A 283 21.08 -11.79 -6.65
C HIS A 283 20.04 -11.30 -7.65
N LEU A 284 20.46 -10.45 -8.60
CA LEU A 284 19.54 -9.89 -9.60
C LEU A 284 19.60 -10.61 -10.95
N THR A 285 20.63 -11.43 -11.16
CA THR A 285 20.84 -12.21 -12.37
C THR A 285 21.04 -13.69 -12.00
N PRO A 286 20.50 -14.63 -12.81
CA PRO A 286 19.61 -14.41 -13.95
C PRO A 286 18.18 -14.00 -13.54
N LEU A 287 17.79 -14.10 -12.27
CA LEU A 287 16.45 -13.79 -11.78
C LEU A 287 16.56 -13.07 -10.44
N PRO A 288 15.81 -11.97 -10.19
CA PRO A 288 15.84 -11.27 -8.91
C PRO A 288 15.45 -12.17 -7.73
N SER A 289 16.29 -12.18 -6.71
CA SER A 289 16.09 -12.90 -5.46
C SER A 289 16.71 -12.15 -4.29
N VAL A 290 16.06 -12.20 -3.13
CA VAL A 290 16.48 -11.55 -1.89
C VAL A 290 16.27 -12.51 -0.72
N ARG A 291 17.23 -12.53 0.21
CA ARG A 291 17.11 -13.08 1.55
C ARG A 291 17.46 -11.98 2.56
N PHE A 292 16.50 -11.59 3.37
CA PHE A 292 16.63 -10.49 4.33
C PHE A 292 16.15 -10.93 5.72
N ARG A 293 16.91 -10.63 6.77
CA ARG A 293 16.42 -10.77 8.16
C ARG A 293 15.88 -9.44 8.64
N SER A 294 14.60 -9.39 9.00
CA SER A 294 13.96 -8.18 9.54
C SER A 294 14.36 -7.90 10.99
N LEU A 295 14.06 -6.68 11.45
CA LEU A 295 14.16 -6.28 12.86
C LEU A 295 13.26 -7.10 13.80
N ARG A 296 12.25 -7.79 13.23
CA ARG A 296 11.30 -8.64 13.96
C ARG A 296 11.79 -10.08 14.07
N ASP A 297 13.06 -10.30 13.74
CA ASP A 297 13.66 -11.62 13.69
C ASP A 297 12.83 -12.55 12.78
N LYS A 298 12.45 -12.07 11.58
CA LYS A 298 11.85 -12.90 10.53
C LYS A 298 12.74 -12.92 9.31
N GLN A 299 12.94 -14.11 8.74
CA GLN A 299 13.66 -14.26 7.48
C GLN A 299 12.66 -14.14 6.34
N LEU A 300 12.79 -13.09 5.53
CA LEU A 300 12.07 -12.94 4.28
C LEU A 300 12.95 -13.49 3.16
N ALA A 301 12.47 -14.50 2.45
CA ALA A 301 13.15 -15.06 1.29
C ALA A 301 12.18 -15.02 0.10
N PHE A 302 12.61 -14.36 -0.97
CA PHE A 302 11.74 -14.07 -2.11
C PHE A 302 12.54 -14.15 -3.41
N THR A 303 12.07 -14.96 -4.35
CA THR A 303 12.57 -14.99 -5.73
C THR A 303 11.43 -14.61 -6.66
N TYR A 304 11.70 -13.71 -7.60
CA TYR A 304 10.72 -13.29 -8.58
C TYR A 304 10.14 -14.50 -9.34
N GLY A 305 8.83 -14.51 -9.55
CA GLY A 305 8.12 -15.61 -10.23
C GLY A 305 7.78 -16.79 -9.31
N GLN A 306 8.24 -16.80 -8.05
CA GLN A 306 7.87 -17.82 -7.07
C GLN A 306 6.80 -17.29 -6.10
N SER A 307 5.85 -18.15 -5.76
CA SER A 307 4.86 -17.84 -4.71
C SER A 307 5.54 -17.78 -3.34
N VAL A 308 5.44 -16.64 -2.67
CA VAL A 308 6.00 -16.39 -1.33
C VAL A 308 4.98 -16.57 -0.21
N GLN A 309 3.70 -16.52 -0.52
CA GLN A 309 2.61 -16.62 0.44
C GLN A 309 1.65 -17.74 0.02
N ASP A 310 1.15 -18.48 1.00
CA ASP A 310 0.07 -19.43 0.77
C ASP A 310 -1.26 -18.67 0.62
N HIS A 311 -1.54 -18.30 -0.63
CA HIS A 311 -2.77 -17.62 -0.98
C HIS A 311 -4.02 -18.51 -0.90
N ALA A 312 -3.88 -19.84 -0.77
CA ALA A 312 -5.02 -20.76 -0.68
C ALA A 312 -5.77 -20.62 0.65
N THR A 313 -5.04 -20.26 1.71
CA THR A 313 -5.57 -20.06 3.06
C THR A 313 -5.86 -18.59 3.39
N TRP A 314 -5.72 -17.68 2.42
CA TRP A 314 -5.89 -16.24 2.65
C TRP A 314 -7.35 -15.87 2.99
N PRO A 315 -7.60 -15.20 4.12
CA PRO A 315 -8.96 -14.87 4.56
C PRO A 315 -9.58 -13.76 3.72
N LEU A 316 -10.92 -13.62 3.79
CA LEU A 316 -11.59 -12.44 3.27
C LEU A 316 -11.19 -11.20 4.08
N PHE A 317 -11.23 -11.34 5.40
CA PHE A 317 -10.69 -10.41 6.39
C PHE A 317 -10.01 -11.20 7.50
N GLY A 318 -8.79 -10.82 7.86
CA GLY A 318 -8.04 -11.48 8.94
C GLY A 318 -7.22 -10.50 9.74
N GLY A 319 -7.44 -10.45 11.04
CA GLY A 319 -6.66 -9.64 11.97
C GLY A 319 -7.24 -9.68 13.37
N PRO A 320 -6.74 -8.85 14.30
CA PRO A 320 -7.26 -8.81 15.66
C PRO A 320 -8.68 -8.26 15.72
N PHE A 321 -9.08 -7.41 14.77
CA PHE A 321 -10.35 -6.69 14.81
C PHE A 321 -11.43 -7.24 13.87
N LEU A 322 -11.04 -7.84 12.75
CA LEU A 322 -11.97 -8.40 11.76
C LEU A 322 -11.58 -9.85 11.44
N GLU A 323 -12.60 -10.67 11.24
CA GLU A 323 -12.46 -12.06 10.83
C GLU A 323 -13.61 -12.46 9.90
N ALA A 324 -13.24 -12.96 8.72
CA ALA A 324 -14.16 -13.55 7.77
C ALA A 324 -13.42 -14.53 6.85
N ALA A 325 -13.92 -15.75 6.74
CA ALA A 325 -13.48 -16.67 5.69
C ALA A 325 -14.14 -16.31 4.36
N VAL A 326 -13.49 -16.67 3.25
CA VAL A 326 -14.04 -16.51 1.90
C VAL A 326 -15.35 -17.30 1.82
N ASP A 327 -16.38 -16.70 1.22
CA ASP A 327 -17.72 -17.26 1.03
C ASP A 327 -18.45 -17.68 2.33
N SER A 328 -17.98 -17.23 3.50
CA SER A 328 -18.63 -17.52 4.78
C SER A 328 -19.97 -16.80 4.97
N GLU A 329 -20.21 -15.73 4.21
CA GLU A 329 -21.36 -14.83 4.38
C GLU A 329 -21.46 -14.29 5.82
N GLN A 330 -20.34 -14.23 6.54
CA GLN A 330 -20.26 -13.73 7.90
C GLN A 330 -19.06 -12.79 8.06
N LEU A 331 -19.25 -11.74 8.87
CA LEU A 331 -18.18 -10.87 9.34
C LEU A 331 -18.23 -10.76 10.86
N ILE A 332 -17.13 -11.11 11.51
CA ILE A 332 -16.98 -11.01 12.95
C ILE A 332 -16.07 -9.83 13.27
N LEU A 333 -16.61 -8.87 14.03
CA LEU A 333 -15.85 -7.77 14.63
C LEU A 333 -15.48 -8.13 16.07
N LYS A 334 -14.25 -7.80 16.46
CA LYS A 334 -13.65 -8.17 17.74
C LYS A 334 -12.98 -6.95 18.36
N TYR A 335 -13.31 -6.63 19.62
CA TYR A 335 -12.57 -5.64 20.41
C TYR A 335 -12.65 -5.97 21.89
N GLY A 336 -11.52 -6.30 22.54
CA GLY A 336 -11.51 -6.78 23.93
C GLY A 336 -12.51 -7.93 24.14
N LYS A 337 -13.50 -7.73 25.00
CA LYS A 337 -14.61 -8.68 25.26
C LYS A 337 -15.79 -8.53 24.29
N MET A 338 -15.88 -7.43 23.55
CA MET A 338 -16.98 -7.14 22.63
C MET A 338 -16.87 -8.00 21.38
N ARG A 339 -17.97 -8.59 20.94
CA ARG A 339 -18.09 -9.20 19.61
C ARG A 339 -19.35 -8.71 18.93
N ARG A 340 -19.25 -8.47 17.64
CA ARG A 340 -20.39 -8.22 16.75
C ARG A 340 -20.28 -9.12 15.55
N THR A 341 -21.30 -9.94 15.31
CA THR A 341 -21.38 -10.84 14.17
C THR A 341 -22.43 -10.31 13.21
N LEU A 342 -22.01 -10.01 11.98
CA LEU A 342 -22.90 -9.74 10.85
C LEU A 342 -23.08 -11.05 10.08
N ASP A 343 -24.30 -11.59 10.07
CA ASP A 343 -24.66 -12.78 9.29
C ASP A 343 -25.47 -12.33 8.07
N PHE A 344 -24.84 -12.35 6.90
CA PHE A 344 -25.43 -11.90 5.65
C PHE A 344 -26.38 -12.93 5.05
N ARG A 345 -26.27 -14.20 5.43
CA ARG A 345 -27.21 -15.25 4.99
C ARG A 345 -28.57 -15.09 5.67
N ARG A 346 -28.56 -14.73 6.96
CA ARG A 346 -29.77 -14.52 7.77
C ARG A 346 -30.21 -13.06 7.85
N LEU A 347 -29.37 -12.13 7.38
CA LEU A 347 -29.56 -10.69 7.51
C LEU A 347 -29.72 -10.26 8.98
N THR A 348 -28.88 -10.83 9.85
CA THR A 348 -28.94 -10.57 11.31
C THR A 348 -27.65 -9.97 11.83
N VAL A 349 -27.78 -9.26 12.94
CA VAL A 349 -26.65 -8.72 13.71
C VAL A 349 -26.78 -9.22 15.14
N THR A 350 -25.71 -9.84 15.65
CA THR A 350 -25.65 -10.30 17.04
C THR A 350 -24.48 -9.63 17.75
N ASP A 351 -24.76 -9.01 18.89
CA ASP A 351 -23.75 -8.39 19.75
C ASP A 351 -23.57 -9.22 21.04
N THR A 352 -22.34 -9.35 21.52
CA THR A 352 -22.04 -9.93 22.84
C THR A 352 -21.11 -9.02 23.61
N ASN A 353 -21.36 -8.87 24.91
CA ASN A 353 -20.67 -7.93 25.81
C ASN A 353 -20.62 -6.49 25.27
N ASP A 354 -21.61 -6.11 24.45
CA ASP A 354 -21.77 -4.74 24.00
C ASP A 354 -22.35 -3.94 25.16
N PRO A 355 -21.60 -2.98 25.73
CA PRO A 355 -22.10 -2.11 26.76
C PRO A 355 -22.99 -1.07 26.09
N ARG A 356 -24.13 -1.47 25.53
CA ARG A 356 -25.13 -0.47 25.15
C ARG A 356 -25.84 0.02 26.42
N PRO A 357 -26.09 1.34 26.52
CA PRO A 357 -26.72 1.97 27.68
C PRO A 357 -28.13 1.41 27.97
#